data_AF-A0A3G6T4T3-F1
#
_entry.id   AF-A0A3G6T4T3-F1
#
_cell.length_a   1.000
_cell.length_b   1.000
_cell.length_c   1.000
_cell.angle_alpha   90.00
_cell.angle_beta   90.00
_cell.angle_gamma   90.00
#
_symmetry.space_group_name_H-M   'P 1'
#
loop_
_entity.id
_entity.type
_entity.pdbx_description
1 polymer ?
#
loop_
_entity_poly.entity_id
_entity_poly.type
_entity_poly.pdbx_seq_one_letter_code
_entity_poly.pdbx_strand_id
1 'polypeptide(L)'
;MNNSRVLAKNFVANESAVIDLKSSGVEDKLNSLVFQNQKGQSAEFLWQINGKEKGGYFKEVINDLGVRVAHYDGFLTVTNGGGKQFLEAEIKI
;
A
#
# COMPACT_ATOMS: atom_id res chain seq x y z
N MET A 1 7.59 19.19 0.13
CA MET A 1 7.04 18.38 1.23
C MET A 1 6.69 17.03 0.64
N ASN A 2 7.35 15.96 1.08
CA ASN A 2 6.97 14.61 0.70
C ASN A 2 5.75 14.26 1.53
N ASN A 3 4.60 14.10 0.89
CA ASN A 3 3.36 13.77 1.57
C ASN A 3 3.37 12.26 1.81
N SER A 4 3.86 11.82 2.97
CA SER A 4 3.82 10.41 3.35
C SER A 4 2.72 10.12 4.37
N ARG A 5 1.94 9.05 4.13
CA ARG A 5 0.99 8.51 5.12
C ARG A 5 1.57 7.21 5.67
N VAL A 6 1.62 7.10 6.99
CA VAL A 6 2.13 5.91 7.68
C VAL A 6 0.98 5.11 8.29
N LEU A 7 0.86 3.83 7.93
CA LEU A 7 -0.04 2.88 8.59
C LEU A 7 0.78 1.93 9.44
N ALA A 8 0.64 2.00 10.76
CA ALA A 8 1.32 1.11 11.69
C ALA A 8 0.28 0.27 12.45
N LYS A 9 0.14 -1.02 12.10
CA LYS A 9 -0.88 -1.90 12.68
C LYS A 9 -0.44 -3.36 12.76
N ASN A 10 -0.93 -4.06 13.77
CA ASN A 10 -0.89 -5.52 13.83
C ASN A 10 -1.97 -6.12 12.94
N PHE A 11 -1.58 -6.96 11.98
CA PHE A 11 -2.49 -7.72 11.13
C PHE A 11 -2.52 -9.19 11.56
N VAL A 12 -3.72 -9.75 11.74
CA VAL A 12 -3.88 -11.22 11.74
C VAL A 12 -3.84 -11.74 10.31
N ALA A 13 -3.76 -13.07 10.15
CA ALA A 13 -3.73 -13.68 8.82
C ALA A 13 -5.00 -13.36 8.04
N ASN A 14 -4.85 -12.94 6.79
CA ASN A 14 -5.93 -12.51 5.87
C ASN A 14 -6.73 -11.29 6.34
N GLU A 15 -6.27 -10.56 7.37
CA GLU A 15 -6.90 -9.29 7.75
C GLU A 15 -6.66 -8.23 6.67
N SER A 16 -7.69 -7.42 6.42
CA SER A 16 -7.63 -6.29 5.50
C SER A 16 -7.77 -4.97 6.23
N ALA A 17 -7.03 -3.95 5.79
CA ALA A 17 -7.21 -2.56 6.20
C ALA A 17 -7.55 -1.71 4.97
N VAL A 18 -8.46 -0.75 5.15
CA VAL A 18 -8.84 0.24 4.14
C VAL A 18 -8.10 1.53 4.42
N ILE A 19 -7.50 2.12 3.39
CA ILE A 19 -6.81 3.40 3.45
C ILE A 19 -7.48 4.35 2.48
N ASP A 20 -8.16 5.35 3.01
CA ASP A 20 -8.81 6.40 2.21
C ASP A 20 -7.75 7.33 1.60
N LEU A 21 -7.80 7.53 0.27
CA LEU A 21 -6.96 8.46 -0.48
C LEU A 21 -7.67 9.79 -0.75
N LYS A 22 -9.01 9.82 -0.85
CA LYS A 22 -9.84 11.02 -1.13
C LYS A 22 -9.72 12.09 -0.05
N SER A 23 -9.59 11.69 1.21
CA SER A 23 -9.41 12.60 2.35
C SER A 23 -8.14 13.47 2.31
N SER A 24 -7.24 13.24 1.33
CA SER A 24 -5.97 13.97 1.22
C SER A 24 -6.02 15.20 0.31
N GLY A 25 -7.08 15.38 -0.49
CA GLY A 25 -7.13 16.44 -1.50
C GLY A 25 -6.05 16.32 -2.59
N VAL A 26 -5.34 15.20 -2.66
CA VAL A 26 -4.27 14.97 -3.64
C VAL A 26 -4.87 14.30 -4.87
N GLU A 27 -4.88 15.02 -6.00
CA GLU A 27 -4.97 14.41 -7.32
C GLU A 27 -3.75 13.49 -7.53
N ASP A 28 -3.95 12.19 -7.29
CA ASP A 28 -3.29 11.04 -7.93
C ASP A 28 -1.79 11.16 -8.26
N LYS A 29 -0.94 11.48 -7.26
CA LYS A 29 0.53 11.30 -7.37
C LYS A 29 1.07 10.16 -6.51
N LEU A 30 0.32 9.09 -6.35
CA LEU A 30 0.86 7.89 -5.71
C LEU A 30 2.09 7.42 -6.50
N ASN A 31 3.24 7.34 -5.85
CA ASN A 31 4.50 6.91 -6.48
C ASN A 31 4.83 5.47 -6.07
N SER A 32 4.79 5.19 -4.76
CA SER A 32 5.09 3.87 -4.23
C SER A 32 4.44 3.60 -2.87
N LEU A 33 4.29 2.32 -2.56
CA LEU A 33 3.90 1.79 -1.26
C LEU A 33 5.03 0.90 -0.76
N VAL A 34 5.49 1.15 0.46
CA VAL A 34 6.50 0.31 1.11
C VAL A 34 5.94 -0.18 2.43
N PHE A 35 5.87 -1.49 2.60
CA PHE A 35 5.52 -2.16 3.84
C PHE A 35 6.78 -2.75 4.45
N GLN A 36 6.92 -2.68 5.76
CA GLN A 36 8.00 -3.28 6.51
C GLN A 36 7.47 -3.94 7.78
N ASN A 37 8.11 -5.02 8.21
CA ASN A 37 7.86 -5.62 9.51
C ASN A 37 9.09 -5.51 10.43
N GLN A 38 8.90 -5.84 11.70
CA GLN A 38 9.97 -5.81 12.70
C GLN A 38 11.08 -6.86 12.47
N LYS A 39 10.86 -7.82 11.57
CA LYS A 39 11.84 -8.86 11.20
C LYS A 39 12.73 -8.42 10.04
N GLY A 40 12.61 -7.18 9.58
CA GLY A 40 13.39 -6.64 8.46
C GLY A 40 12.91 -7.09 7.08
N GLN A 41 11.75 -7.74 6.99
CA GLN A 41 11.13 -8.10 5.71
C GLN A 41 10.33 -6.92 5.18
N SER A 42 10.24 -6.80 3.86
CA SER A 42 9.49 -5.72 3.21
C SER A 42 8.62 -6.20 2.05
N ALA A 43 7.66 -5.36 1.69
CA ALA A 43 6.93 -5.45 0.45
C ALA A 43 6.86 -4.06 -0.19
N GLU A 44 7.24 -3.95 -1.46
CA GLU A 44 7.26 -2.70 -2.21
C GLU A 44 6.41 -2.82 -3.46
N PHE A 45 5.59 -1.80 -3.68
CA PHE A 45 4.74 -1.68 -4.85
C PHE A 45 4.93 -0.30 -5.49
N LEU A 46 5.14 -0.28 -6.81
CA LEU A 46 5.26 0.95 -7.58
C LEU A 46 3.98 1.24 -8.34
N TRP A 47 3.57 2.51 -8.33
CA TRP A 47 2.43 2.93 -9.14
C TRP A 47 2.77 2.87 -10.63
N GLN A 48 1.84 2.34 -11.42
CA GLN A 48 1.93 2.29 -12.87
C GLN A 48 0.69 2.92 -13.48
N ILE A 49 0.90 3.89 -14.37
CA ILE A 49 -0.19 4.55 -15.10
C ILE A 49 -0.71 3.58 -16.16
N ASN A 50 -2.02 3.33 -16.18
CA ASN A 50 -2.64 2.58 -17.25
C ASN A 50 -3.00 3.55 -18.38
N GLY A 51 -2.22 3.55 -19.47
CA GLY A 51 -2.18 4.61 -20.50
C GLY A 51 -3.47 4.92 -21.29
N LYS A 52 -4.63 4.39 -20.90
CA LYS A 52 -5.93 4.68 -21.53
C LYS A 52 -7.02 5.16 -20.57
N GLU A 53 -6.84 5.05 -19.26
CA GLU A 53 -7.83 5.43 -18.24
C GLU A 53 -7.22 6.42 -17.25
N LYS A 54 -8.05 7.26 -16.61
CA LYS A 54 -7.64 8.07 -15.45
C LYS A 54 -7.43 7.16 -14.24
N GLY A 55 -6.43 6.29 -14.32
CA GLY A 55 -6.22 5.24 -13.35
C GLY A 55 -4.86 4.56 -13.52
N GLY A 56 -4.52 3.79 -12.51
CA GLY A 56 -3.30 3.00 -12.47
C GLY A 56 -3.44 1.86 -11.48
N TYR A 57 -2.37 1.10 -11.36
CA TYR A 57 -2.30 -0.03 -10.47
C TYR A 57 -0.94 -0.08 -9.79
N PHE A 58 -0.90 -0.73 -8.63
CA PHE A 58 0.33 -1.00 -7.92
C PHE A 58 0.95 -2.28 -8.45
N LYS A 59 2.11 -2.16 -9.08
CA LYS A 59 2.92 -3.28 -9.52
C LYS A 59 3.85 -3.70 -8.38
N GLU A 60 3.75 -4.96 -7.99
CA GLU A 60 4.66 -5.57 -7.02
C GLU A 60 6.10 -5.57 -7.54
N VAL A 61 7.04 -5.15 -6.69
CA VAL A 61 8.49 -5.20 -6.94
C VAL A 61 9.16 -6.26 -6.08
N ILE A 62 8.88 -6.22 -4.77
CA ILE A 62 9.30 -7.23 -3.78
C ILE A 62 8.14 -7.45 -2.82
N ASN A 63 7.98 -8.68 -2.32
CA ASN A 63 6.88 -9.00 -1.40
C ASN A 63 7.22 -10.17 -0.48
N ASP A 64 8.23 -9.99 0.35
CA ASP A 64 8.66 -10.99 1.33
C ASP A 64 7.62 -11.20 2.45
N LEU A 65 6.67 -10.26 2.56
CA LEU A 65 5.61 -10.24 3.56
C LEU A 65 4.34 -10.97 3.11
N GLY A 66 4.20 -11.30 1.82
CA GLY A 66 2.98 -11.87 1.24
C GLY A 66 1.77 -10.93 1.31
N VAL A 67 1.99 -9.62 1.32
CA VAL A 67 0.93 -8.60 1.39
C VAL A 67 0.28 -8.44 0.03
N ARG A 68 -1.04 -8.22 -0.01
CA ARG A 68 -1.76 -7.91 -1.24
C ARG A 68 -2.31 -6.50 -1.16
N VAL A 69 -2.14 -5.73 -2.23
CA VAL A 69 -2.68 -4.39 -2.36
C VAL A 69 -3.69 -4.37 -3.51
N ALA A 70 -4.89 -3.88 -3.25
CA ALA A 70 -5.85 -3.55 -4.30
C ALA A 70 -6.21 -2.07 -4.24
N HIS A 71 -6.15 -1.42 -5.40
CA HIS A 71 -6.47 -0.02 -5.60
C HIS A 71 -7.87 0.13 -6.17
N TYR A 72 -8.62 1.07 -5.59
CA TYR A 72 -9.93 1.50 -6.04
C TYR A 72 -9.92 3.02 -6.13
N ASP A 73 -10.86 3.60 -6.89
CA ASP A 73 -10.98 5.05 -7.02
C ASP A 73 -11.07 5.73 -5.63
N GLY A 74 -9.93 6.31 -5.23
CA GLY A 74 -9.72 7.05 -4.00
C GLY A 74 -9.66 6.25 -2.69
N PHE A 75 -9.44 4.94 -2.74
CA PHE A 75 -8.97 4.19 -1.56
C PHE A 75 -8.15 2.95 -1.94
N LEU A 76 -7.35 2.49 -0.98
CA LEU A 76 -6.57 1.27 -1.09
C LEU A 76 -7.06 0.25 -0.06
N THR A 77 -6.96 -1.01 -0.41
CA THR A 77 -7.09 -2.11 0.54
C THR A 77 -5.77 -2.85 0.62
N VAL A 78 -5.32 -3.09 1.85
CA VAL A 78 -4.10 -3.85 2.14
C VAL A 78 -4.52 -5.09 2.89
N THR A 79 -4.23 -6.27 2.32
CA THR A 79 -4.51 -7.57 2.93
C THR A 79 -3.22 -8.25 3.35
N ASN A 80 -3.15 -8.69 4.60
CA ASN A 80 -2.04 -9.54 5.05
C ASN A 80 -2.23 -10.97 4.54
N GLY A 81 -1.50 -11.39 3.51
CA GLY A 81 -1.60 -12.76 2.99
C GLY A 81 -0.79 -13.80 3.79
N GLY A 82 -0.06 -13.38 4.82
CA GLY A 82 0.78 -14.24 5.66
C GLY A 82 0.19 -14.55 7.04
N GLY A 83 1.04 -15.02 7.94
CA GLY A 83 0.70 -15.20 9.37
C GLY A 83 0.54 -13.87 10.11
N LYS A 84 0.30 -13.93 11.43
CA LYS A 84 0.20 -12.72 12.26
C LYS A 84 1.50 -11.92 12.21
N GLN A 85 1.43 -10.65 11.82
CA GLN A 85 2.59 -9.77 11.73
C GLN A 85 2.25 -8.29 11.98
N PHE A 86 3.24 -7.54 12.47
CA PHE A 86 3.16 -6.09 12.55
C PHE A 86 3.63 -5.50 11.22
N LEU A 87 2.79 -4.67 10.60
CA LEU A 87 3.10 -3.99 9.35
C LEU A 87 3.12 -2.49 9.58
N GLU A 88 4.21 -1.88 9.15
CA GLU A 88 4.33 -0.44 8.98
C GLU A 88 4.37 -0.14 7.47
N ALA A 89 3.44 0.67 6.99
CA ALA A 89 3.34 1.04 5.59
C ALA A 89 3.65 2.52 5.42
N GLU A 90 4.57 2.88 4.53
CA GLU A 90 4.80 4.24 4.07
C GLU A 90 4.21 4.40 2.66
N ILE A 91 3.24 5.30 2.52
CA ILE A 91 2.66 5.68 1.23
C ILE A 91 3.36 6.94 0.77
N LYS A 92 4.03 6.92 -0.38
CA LYS A 92 4.67 8.12 -0.95
C LYS A 92 3.78 8.72 -2.04
N ILE A 93 3.33 9.96 -1.80
CA ILE A 93 2.52 10.81 -2.68
C ILE A 93 3.37 11.95 -3.24
#